data_AF-A0A537W5R8-F1
#
_entry.id   AF-A0A537W5R8-F1
#
_cell.length_a   1.000
_cell.length_b   1.000
_cell.length_c   1.000
_cell.angle_alpha   90.00
_cell.angle_beta   90.00
_cell.angle_gamma   90.00
#
_symmetry.space_group_name_H-M   'P 1'
#
loop_
_entity.id
_entity.type
_entity.pdbx_description
1 polymer ?
#
loop_
_entity_poly.entity_id
_entity_poly.type
_entity_poly.pdbx_seq_one_letter_code
_entity_poly.pdbx_strand_id
1 'polypeptide(L)'
;MALEEYNRKRDFRKTPEPAGRVRKHAPTVPLSFVVQKHAASRLHYDFRLELNGVLLSWAIPKGPSLDPGEKRLAVHVEDHPLDYGGFEGVIPKGQYGGGTVLLWDRGTWTPEVPDPEAAYRKGALKFRLDGEKLHGHWALVRMGGKAAKERHENWLLIKERDDVAEPGSEAALVEENPLSVATGRSMDQIAKDRDRVWDSAKGEIPGDPSKPAAQKTTNAARLAGARKRAMPDRIVPQLATLVDEAPEGAEWLHEIKYDGYRLLARIDKGKPRLITRNGLDWTAKFPALARAMAGLPVETAMIDGEL
;
A
#
# COMPACT_ATOMS: atom_id res chain seq x y z
N MET A 1 -6.97 5.32 28.06
CA MET A 1 -6.00 5.93 27.12
C MET A 1 -6.39 5.57 25.68
N ALA A 2 -6.05 6.39 24.67
CA ALA A 2 -6.51 6.18 23.27
C ALA A 2 -6.26 4.77 22.70
N LEU A 3 -5.15 4.13 23.06
CA LEU A 3 -4.77 2.78 22.59
C LEU A 3 -5.02 1.66 23.61
N GLU A 4 -5.78 1.93 24.68
CA GLU A 4 -6.03 0.97 25.75
C GLU A 4 -6.86 -0.23 25.27
N GLU A 5 -7.92 0.02 24.50
CA GLU A 5 -8.74 -1.04 23.95
C GLU A 5 -7.97 -1.85 22.89
N TYR A 6 -7.14 -1.18 22.09
CA TYR A 6 -6.23 -1.83 21.14
C TYR A 6 -5.33 -2.83 21.86
N ASN A 7 -4.56 -2.36 22.85
CA ASN A 7 -3.63 -3.18 23.61
C ASN A 7 -4.32 -4.32 24.38
N ARG A 8 -5.53 -4.08 24.91
CA ARG A 8 -6.31 -5.10 25.63
C ARG A 8 -6.77 -6.26 24.75
N LYS A 9 -7.05 -6.00 23.47
CA LYS A 9 -7.60 -7.01 22.53
C LYS A 9 -6.54 -7.90 21.86
N ARG A 10 -5.24 -7.61 22.01
CA ARG A 10 -4.16 -8.33 21.33
C ARG A 10 -3.23 -9.03 22.33
N ASP A 11 -2.81 -10.25 21.98
CA ASP A 11 -1.67 -10.92 22.63
C ASP A 11 -0.44 -10.81 21.72
N PHE A 12 0.41 -9.81 21.97
CA PHE A 12 1.61 -9.51 21.18
C PHE A 12 2.69 -10.62 21.20
N ARG A 13 2.51 -11.67 22.01
CA ARG A 13 3.35 -12.88 21.94
C ARG A 13 2.89 -13.83 20.83
N LYS A 14 1.67 -13.64 20.31
CA LYS A 14 1.05 -14.48 19.30
C LYS A 14 0.84 -13.75 17.97
N THR A 15 0.55 -12.46 18.02
CA THR A 15 0.33 -11.65 16.81
C THR A 15 1.62 -10.90 16.41
N PRO A 16 1.92 -10.78 15.10
CA PRO A 16 3.02 -9.94 14.60
C PRO A 16 2.67 -8.43 14.60
N GLU A 17 1.48 -8.05 15.08
CA GLU A 17 1.06 -6.65 15.15
C GLU A 17 1.88 -5.83 16.17
N PRO A 18 2.17 -4.55 15.90
CA PRO A 18 2.94 -3.69 16.79
C PRO A 18 2.20 -3.34 18.09
N ALA A 19 2.92 -3.25 19.20
CA ALA A 19 2.36 -2.80 20.46
C ALA A 19 1.95 -1.32 20.41
N GLY A 20 0.80 -0.98 20.98
CA GLY A 20 0.22 0.35 20.90
C GLY A 20 0.95 1.40 21.74
N ARG A 21 1.55 2.41 21.08
CA ARG A 21 2.08 3.63 21.71
C ARG A 21 1.57 4.87 20.98
N VAL A 22 1.08 5.85 21.74
CA VAL A 22 0.68 7.17 21.19
C VAL A 22 1.94 7.97 20.90
N ARG A 23 2.01 8.60 19.72
CA ARG A 23 3.14 9.47 19.34
C ARG A 23 2.69 10.92 19.29
N LYS A 24 3.57 11.85 19.67
CA LYS A 24 3.30 13.27 19.46
C LYS A 24 3.47 13.57 17.97
N HIS A 25 2.44 14.15 17.36
CA HIS A 25 2.50 14.63 15.99
C HIS A 25 3.10 16.04 15.98
N ALA A 26 4.09 16.27 15.13
CA ALA A 26 4.67 17.60 14.95
C ALA A 26 3.84 18.36 13.90
N PRO A 27 3.43 19.62 14.14
CA PRO A 27 2.56 20.37 13.22
C PRO A 27 3.09 20.53 11.78
N THR A 28 4.40 20.33 11.57
CA THR A 28 5.07 20.42 10.27
C THR A 28 5.03 19.13 9.46
N VAL A 29 4.59 18.02 10.05
CA VAL A 29 4.49 16.72 9.38
C VAL A 29 3.07 16.59 8.80
N PRO A 30 2.89 16.22 7.53
CA PRO A 30 1.56 15.93 7.01
C PRO A 30 0.91 14.76 7.77
N LEU A 31 -0.40 14.82 7.98
CA LEU A 31 -1.14 13.72 8.62
C LEU A 31 -1.20 12.52 7.66
N SER A 32 -0.86 11.34 8.15
CA SER A 32 -0.87 10.12 7.33
C SER A 32 -2.26 9.48 7.24
N PHE A 33 -2.53 8.81 6.12
CA PHE A 33 -3.67 7.90 6.01
C PHE A 33 -3.23 6.55 5.44
N VAL A 34 -4.01 5.53 5.75
CA VAL A 34 -3.76 4.15 5.32
C VAL A 34 -5.08 3.46 5.01
N VAL A 35 -5.07 2.62 3.97
CA VAL A 35 -6.14 1.66 3.70
C VAL A 35 -5.55 0.27 3.66
N GLN A 36 -6.04 -0.62 4.52
CA GLN A 36 -5.63 -2.02 4.55
C GLN A 36 -6.77 -2.90 4.04
N LYS A 37 -6.52 -3.73 3.04
CA LYS A 37 -7.46 -4.79 2.63
C LYS A 37 -7.28 -5.95 3.58
N HIS A 38 -8.36 -6.41 4.20
CA HIS A 38 -8.31 -7.38 5.28
C HIS A 38 -9.21 -8.59 4.97
N ALA A 39 -8.57 -9.72 4.65
CA ALA A 39 -9.22 -11.01 4.47
C ALA A 39 -9.38 -11.72 5.82
N ALA A 40 -10.31 -11.22 6.65
CA ALA A 40 -10.72 -11.83 7.92
C ALA A 40 -11.86 -12.85 7.69
N SER A 41 -12.82 -12.94 8.63
CA SER A 41 -14.05 -13.72 8.43
C SER A 41 -14.87 -13.23 7.23
N ARG A 42 -14.83 -11.93 6.96
CA ARG A 42 -15.34 -11.29 5.76
C ARG A 42 -14.26 -10.36 5.21
N LEU A 43 -14.15 -10.30 3.89
CA LEU A 43 -13.31 -9.31 3.24
C LEU A 43 -13.87 -7.91 3.54
N HIS A 44 -13.00 -7.01 3.98
CA HIS A 44 -13.30 -5.60 4.19
C HIS A 44 -12.03 -4.77 4.01
N TYR A 45 -12.19 -3.45 4.02
CA TYR A 45 -11.08 -2.51 3.96
C TYR A 45 -11.07 -1.67 5.24
N ASP A 46 -9.99 -1.70 5.99
CA ASP A 46 -9.78 -0.83 7.12
C ASP A 46 -9.22 0.51 6.64
N PHE A 47 -10.04 1.55 6.69
CA PHE A 47 -9.67 2.93 6.37
C PHE A 47 -9.23 3.65 7.64
N ARG A 48 -8.07 4.33 7.59
CA ARG A 48 -7.46 4.92 8.76
C ARG A 48 -6.92 6.32 8.50
N LEU A 49 -7.22 7.26 9.40
CA LEU A 49 -6.68 8.61 9.39
C LEU A 49 -5.87 8.86 10.65
N GLU A 50 -4.65 9.38 10.51
CA GLU A 50 -3.88 9.89 11.64
C GLU A 50 -4.54 11.13 12.22
N LEU A 51 -4.88 11.10 13.51
CA LEU A 51 -5.30 12.25 14.27
C LEU A 51 -4.90 12.05 15.74
N ASN A 52 -4.38 13.10 16.38
CA ASN A 52 -3.99 13.07 17.81
C ASN A 52 -3.04 11.92 18.19
N GLY A 53 -2.13 11.54 17.28
CA GLY A 53 -1.09 10.56 17.57
C GLY A 53 -1.52 9.09 17.50
N VAL A 54 -2.72 8.84 16.97
CA VAL A 54 -3.29 7.52 16.69
C VAL A 54 -3.92 7.47 15.29
N LEU A 55 -4.24 6.28 14.83
CA LEU A 55 -5.00 6.02 13.61
C LEU A 55 -6.47 5.80 13.97
N LEU A 56 -7.30 6.83 13.79
CA LEU A 56 -8.76 6.67 13.79
C LEU A 56 -9.15 5.72 12.69
N SER A 57 -9.99 4.73 12.98
CA SER A 57 -10.13 3.55 12.12
C SER A 57 -11.59 3.18 11.84
N TRP A 58 -11.88 2.84 10.59
CA TRP A 58 -13.19 2.36 10.15
C TRP A 58 -13.08 1.14 9.25
N ALA A 59 -13.90 0.12 9.50
CA ALA A 59 -14.05 -1.02 8.61
C ALA A 59 -15.10 -0.70 7.52
N ILE A 60 -14.70 -0.81 6.26
CA ILE A 60 -15.51 -0.54 5.06
C ILE A 60 -15.71 -1.86 4.30
N PRO A 61 -16.86 -2.55 4.47
CA PRO A 61 -17.05 -3.90 3.93
C PRO A 61 -16.88 -4.01 2.40
N LYS A 62 -17.37 -3.03 1.65
CA LYS A 62 -17.27 -3.01 0.19
C LYS A 62 -16.01 -2.28 -0.33
N GLY A 63 -15.22 -1.66 0.56
CA GLY A 63 -14.13 -0.77 0.19
C GLY A 63 -14.57 0.63 -0.24
N PRO A 64 -13.60 1.53 -0.51
CA PRO A 64 -13.84 2.87 -1.03
C PRO A 64 -14.39 2.83 -2.48
N SER A 65 -15.00 3.93 -2.92
CA SER A 65 -15.51 4.12 -4.28
C SER A 65 -15.17 5.51 -4.78
N LEU A 66 -14.82 5.63 -6.05
CA LEU A 66 -14.62 6.93 -6.71
C LEU A 66 -15.93 7.54 -7.23
N ASP A 67 -17.07 6.85 -7.10
CA ASP A 67 -18.37 7.38 -7.46
C ASP A 67 -18.97 8.24 -6.32
N PRO A 68 -19.19 9.55 -6.52
CA PRO A 68 -19.82 10.42 -5.53
C PRO A 68 -21.27 10.05 -5.19
N GLY A 69 -21.94 9.26 -6.03
CA GLY A 69 -23.26 8.69 -5.80
C GLY A 69 -23.28 7.52 -4.81
N GLU A 70 -22.13 6.88 -4.59
CA GLU A 70 -22.02 5.72 -3.71
C GLU A 70 -21.60 6.09 -2.28
N LYS A 71 -22.50 5.88 -1.33
CA LYS A 71 -22.20 6.06 0.10
C LYS A 71 -21.74 4.73 0.69
N ARG A 72 -20.45 4.63 1.01
CA ARG A 72 -19.86 3.40 1.57
C ARG A 72 -20.01 3.39 3.08
N LEU A 73 -20.64 2.35 3.63
CA LEU A 73 -20.73 2.15 5.09
C LEU A 73 -19.32 1.99 5.67
N ALA A 74 -19.00 2.82 6.66
CA ALA A 74 -17.75 2.83 7.39
C ALA A 74 -18.05 2.62 8.87
N VAL A 75 -17.81 1.42 9.38
CA VAL A 75 -18.10 1.06 10.78
C VAL A 75 -16.90 1.47 11.63
N HIS A 76 -17.10 2.38 12.59
CA HIS A 76 -16.00 2.81 13.47
C HIS A 76 -15.51 1.63 14.33
N VAL A 77 -14.19 1.43 14.36
CA VAL A 77 -13.50 0.40 15.15
C VAL A 77 -12.50 1.06 16.10
N GLU A 78 -11.70 0.29 16.83
CA GLU A 78 -10.76 0.87 17.80
C GLU A 78 -9.64 1.64 17.10
N ASP A 79 -9.11 2.65 17.79
CA ASP A 79 -7.91 3.37 17.34
C ASP A 79 -6.72 2.43 17.24
N HIS A 80 -5.87 2.62 16.23
CA HIS A 80 -4.66 1.84 16.02
C HIS A 80 -3.41 2.71 16.27
N PRO A 81 -2.28 2.13 16.70
CA PRO A 81 -1.02 2.88 16.77
C PRO A 81 -0.56 3.28 15.37
N LEU A 82 0.17 4.41 15.25
CA LEU A 82 0.71 4.85 13.96
C LEU A 82 1.60 3.79 13.29
N ASP A 83 2.34 3.03 14.08
CA ASP A 83 3.20 1.94 13.59
C ASP A 83 2.40 0.81 12.90
N TYR A 84 1.10 0.70 13.19
CA TYR A 84 0.21 -0.23 12.52
C TYR A 84 -0.04 0.12 11.05
N GLY A 85 0.10 1.41 10.68
CA GLY A 85 -0.15 1.86 9.32
C GLY A 85 0.76 1.21 8.27
N GLY A 86 1.94 0.74 8.67
CA GLY A 86 2.86 -0.01 7.81
C GLY A 86 2.67 -1.53 7.85
N PHE A 87 1.76 -2.05 8.66
CA PHE A 87 1.61 -3.50 8.85
C PHE A 87 1.01 -4.17 7.62
N GLU A 88 1.69 -5.23 7.18
CA GLU A 88 1.24 -6.17 6.16
C GLU A 88 1.69 -7.57 6.57
N GLY A 89 0.79 -8.55 6.50
CA GLY A 89 1.09 -9.91 6.95
C GLY A 89 -0.17 -10.70 7.29
N VAL A 90 -0.01 -11.73 8.12
CA VAL A 90 -1.12 -12.58 8.52
C VAL A 90 -1.27 -12.61 10.03
N ILE A 91 -2.45 -12.25 10.49
CA ILE A 91 -2.86 -12.33 11.89
C ILE A 91 -3.38 -13.75 12.15
N PRO A 92 -2.86 -14.50 13.14
CA PRO A 92 -3.26 -15.87 13.39
C PRO A 92 -4.77 -16.06 13.58
N LYS A 93 -5.30 -17.20 13.10
CA LYS A 93 -6.71 -17.55 13.32
C LYS A 93 -7.03 -17.60 14.81
N GLY A 94 -8.17 -17.06 15.21
CA GLY A 94 -8.61 -16.98 16.61
C GLY A 94 -8.07 -15.78 17.38
N GLN A 95 -7.13 -15.01 16.82
CA GLN A 95 -6.81 -13.67 17.32
C GLN A 95 -7.86 -12.66 16.84
N TYR A 96 -7.99 -11.55 17.57
CA TYR A 96 -8.82 -10.44 17.14
C TYR A 96 -8.27 -9.86 15.83
N GLY A 97 -9.10 -9.75 14.79
CA GLY A 97 -8.64 -9.39 13.44
C GLY A 97 -7.89 -10.53 12.73
N GLY A 98 -8.08 -11.79 13.11
CA GLY A 98 -7.45 -12.93 12.43
C GLY A 98 -7.77 -12.98 10.94
N GLY A 99 -6.73 -13.03 10.09
CA GLY A 99 -6.87 -12.89 8.65
C GLY A 99 -5.57 -12.40 7.99
N THR A 100 -5.58 -12.35 6.66
CA THR A 100 -4.48 -11.74 5.90
C THR A 100 -4.74 -10.25 5.71
N VAL A 101 -3.75 -9.43 6.02
CA VAL A 101 -3.79 -7.97 5.90
C VAL A 101 -2.82 -7.54 4.81
N LEU A 102 -3.33 -6.79 3.83
CA LEU A 102 -2.60 -6.23 2.69
C LEU A 102 -2.64 -4.70 2.78
N LEU A 103 -1.49 -4.03 2.65
CA LEU A 103 -1.46 -2.56 2.62
C LEU A 103 -1.94 -2.06 1.24
N TRP A 104 -3.22 -1.71 1.14
CA TRP A 104 -3.88 -1.47 -0.14
C TRP A 104 -3.66 -0.06 -0.66
N ASP A 105 -3.62 0.94 0.22
CA ASP A 105 -3.25 2.30 -0.12
C ASP A 105 -2.60 3.00 1.08
N ARG A 106 -1.81 4.04 0.82
CA ARG A 106 -1.19 4.88 1.85
C ARG A 106 -0.90 6.25 1.27
N GLY A 107 -0.84 7.25 2.15
CA GLY A 107 -0.40 8.57 1.74
C GLY A 107 -0.62 9.60 2.84
N THR A 108 -0.95 10.81 2.44
CA THR A 108 -1.27 11.90 3.37
C THR A 108 -2.69 12.39 3.19
N TRP A 109 -3.28 12.91 4.25
CA TRP A 109 -4.58 13.56 4.20
C TRP A 109 -4.49 14.99 4.72
N THR A 110 -5.29 15.87 4.14
CA THR A 110 -5.37 17.28 4.54
C THR A 110 -6.80 17.59 4.96
N PRO A 111 -7.06 18.01 6.21
CA PRO A 111 -8.39 18.44 6.61
C PRO A 111 -8.79 19.72 5.88
N GLU A 112 -10.06 19.81 5.48
CA GLU A 112 -10.62 21.03 4.88
C GLU A 112 -11.05 22.07 5.91
N VAL A 113 -10.79 21.80 7.18
CA VAL A 113 -11.15 22.65 8.32
C VAL A 113 -9.96 22.82 9.26
N PRO A 114 -9.81 23.97 9.94
CA PRO A 114 -8.68 24.21 10.85
C PRO A 114 -8.63 23.28 12.06
N ASP A 115 -9.80 22.85 12.56
CA ASP A 115 -9.91 21.95 13.71
C ASP A 115 -10.54 20.60 13.29
N PRO A 116 -9.72 19.65 12.80
CA PRO A 116 -10.20 18.31 12.43
C PRO A 116 -10.74 17.51 13.61
N GLU A 117 -10.28 17.78 14.84
CA GLU A 117 -10.73 17.06 16.02
C GLU A 117 -12.17 17.45 16.39
N ALA A 118 -12.49 18.75 16.36
CA ALA A 118 -13.86 19.20 16.55
C ALA A 118 -14.80 18.69 15.44
N ALA A 119 -14.32 18.64 14.20
CA ALA A 119 -15.07 18.10 13.06
C ALA A 119 -15.37 16.60 13.22
N TYR A 120 -14.36 15.82 13.63
CA TYR A 120 -14.53 14.41 13.98
C TYR A 120 -15.54 14.23 15.14
N ARG A 121 -15.40 14.97 16.24
CA ARG A 121 -16.35 14.92 17.37
C ARG A 121 -17.78 15.25 16.93
N LYS A 122 -17.95 16.25 16.07
CA LYS A 122 -19.25 16.65 15.48
C LYS A 122 -19.84 15.56 14.57
N GLY A 123 -19.03 14.64 14.06
CA GLY A 123 -19.48 13.56 13.18
C GLY A 123 -19.44 13.92 11.70
N ALA A 124 -18.64 14.91 11.30
CA ALA A 124 -18.53 15.34 9.92
C ALA A 124 -17.10 15.83 9.64
N LEU A 125 -16.31 15.00 8.96
CA LEU A 125 -14.94 15.30 8.58
C LEU A 125 -14.86 15.38 7.05
N LYS A 126 -14.39 16.51 6.52
CA LYS A 126 -14.08 16.70 5.10
C LYS A 126 -12.58 16.85 4.92
N PHE A 127 -12.04 16.19 3.92
CA PHE A 127 -10.60 16.09 3.73
C PHE A 127 -10.22 15.76 2.29
N ARG A 128 -9.00 16.15 1.92
CA ARG A 128 -8.33 15.71 0.70
C ARG A 128 -7.39 14.54 0.99
N LEU A 129 -7.42 13.50 0.17
CA LEU A 129 -6.45 12.41 0.16
C LEU A 129 -5.42 12.62 -0.95
N ASP A 130 -4.18 12.26 -0.64
CA ASP A 130 -3.02 12.25 -1.53
C ASP A 130 -2.31 10.91 -1.33
N GLY A 131 -2.85 9.88 -1.98
CA GLY A 131 -2.48 8.48 -1.86
C GLY A 131 -1.66 7.94 -3.01
N GLU A 132 -1.43 6.62 -3.03
CA GLU A 132 -0.99 5.95 -4.26
C GLU A 132 -2.21 5.60 -5.13
N LYS A 133 -3.38 5.31 -4.50
CA LYS A 133 -4.64 4.96 -5.20
C LYS A 133 -5.78 5.96 -4.98
N LEU A 134 -6.01 6.39 -3.74
CA LEU A 134 -7.08 7.32 -3.41
C LEU A 134 -6.57 8.77 -3.46
N HIS A 135 -7.27 9.59 -4.22
CA HIS A 135 -6.96 11.01 -4.42
C HIS A 135 -8.19 11.88 -4.27
N GLY A 136 -7.98 13.18 -4.18
CA GLY A 136 -9.05 14.18 -4.22
C GLY A 136 -9.82 14.30 -2.91
N HIS A 137 -11.02 14.84 -2.98
CA HIS A 137 -11.86 15.24 -1.87
C HIS A 137 -12.82 14.13 -1.43
N TRP A 138 -12.95 13.98 -0.11
CA TRP A 138 -13.72 12.94 0.57
C TRP A 138 -14.41 13.49 1.82
N ALA A 139 -15.47 12.80 2.23
CA ALA A 139 -16.18 13.07 3.48
C ALA A 139 -16.42 11.79 4.28
N LEU A 140 -16.21 11.89 5.60
CA LEU A 140 -16.68 10.94 6.60
C LEU A 140 -17.80 11.58 7.40
N VAL A 141 -19.00 11.00 7.33
CA VAL A 141 -20.19 11.52 8.02
C VAL A 141 -20.80 10.46 8.93
N ARG A 142 -20.91 10.76 10.22
CA ARG A 142 -21.52 9.88 11.23
C ARG A 142 -23.04 9.87 11.05
N MET A 143 -23.62 8.68 11.04
CA MET A 143 -25.07 8.51 10.95
C MET A 143 -25.76 8.89 12.26
N GLY A 144 -26.91 9.55 12.16
CA GLY A 144 -27.76 9.89 13.31
C GLY A 144 -28.94 8.92 13.52
N GLY A 145 -29.75 9.16 14.56
CA GLY A 145 -31.04 8.47 14.75
C GLY A 145 -30.92 7.04 15.31
N LYS A 146 -31.81 6.12 14.88
CA LYS A 146 -31.81 4.71 15.34
C LYS A 146 -30.49 3.98 15.04
N ALA A 147 -29.82 4.32 13.95
CA ALA A 147 -28.52 3.74 13.57
C ALA A 147 -27.38 4.14 14.54
N ALA A 148 -27.53 5.23 15.31
CA ALA A 148 -26.58 5.62 16.35
C ALA A 148 -26.79 4.87 17.68
N LYS A 149 -27.88 4.09 17.81
CA LYS A 149 -28.17 3.25 18.99
C LYS A 149 -27.65 1.82 18.86
N GLU A 150 -27.13 1.45 17.69
CA GLU A 150 -26.41 0.19 17.52
C GLU A 150 -25.04 0.27 18.21
N ARG A 151 -24.47 -0.87 18.60
CA ARG A 151 -23.20 -0.95 19.35
C ARG A 151 -21.97 -0.32 18.66
N HIS A 152 -22.12 0.14 17.42
CA HIS A 152 -21.07 0.73 16.61
C HIS A 152 -21.52 2.10 16.10
N GLU A 153 -20.65 3.11 16.23
CA GLU A 153 -20.85 4.39 15.57
C GLU A 153 -20.70 4.17 14.06
N ASN A 154 -21.83 4.12 13.35
CA ASN A 154 -21.83 3.94 11.90
C ASN A 154 -21.56 5.29 11.21
N TRP A 155 -20.63 5.28 10.26
CA TRP A 155 -20.28 6.39 9.41
C TRP A 155 -20.51 6.04 7.94
N LEU A 156 -20.48 7.06 7.09
CA LEU A 156 -20.46 6.94 5.65
C LEU A 156 -19.17 7.58 5.14
N LEU A 157 -18.38 6.82 4.38
CA LEU A 157 -17.32 7.35 3.52
C LEU A 157 -17.94 7.70 2.17
N ILE A 158 -17.73 8.94 1.72
CA ILE A 158 -18.34 9.49 0.50
C ILE A 158 -17.25 10.20 -0.30
N LYS A 159 -17.12 9.88 -1.58
CA LYS A 159 -16.30 10.64 -2.51
C LYS A 159 -17.00 11.97 -2.82
N GLU A 160 -16.30 13.09 -2.68
CA GLU A 160 -16.84 14.40 -3.10
C GLU A 160 -16.67 14.57 -4.62
N ARG A 161 -17.48 15.43 -5.22
CA ARG A 161 -17.39 15.73 -6.65
C ARG A 161 -16.18 16.63 -6.92
N ASP A 162 -15.21 16.10 -7.64
CA ASP A 162 -14.01 16.81 -8.10
C ASP A 162 -13.51 16.23 -9.43
N ASP A 163 -12.30 16.59 -9.83
CA ASP A 163 -11.63 16.23 -11.09
C ASP A 163 -11.20 14.75 -11.17
N VAL A 164 -11.11 14.05 -10.04
CA VAL A 164 -10.70 12.64 -9.94
C VAL A 164 -11.85 11.71 -9.52
N ALA A 165 -13.08 12.23 -9.48
CA ALA A 165 -14.27 11.43 -9.25
C ALA A 165 -14.68 10.66 -10.52
N GLU A 166 -15.13 9.42 -10.35
CA GLU A 166 -15.53 8.54 -11.46
C GLU A 166 -16.97 8.04 -11.24
N PRO A 167 -17.99 8.80 -11.68
CA PRO A 167 -19.38 8.35 -11.58
C PRO A 167 -19.63 7.04 -12.33
N GLY A 168 -20.31 6.08 -11.69
CA GLY A 168 -20.56 4.74 -12.24
C GLY A 168 -19.40 3.76 -12.09
N SER A 169 -18.29 4.12 -11.41
CA SER A 169 -17.10 3.27 -11.26
C SER A 169 -17.20 2.19 -10.17
N GLU A 170 -18.41 1.79 -9.78
CA GLU A 170 -18.77 1.01 -8.57
C GLU A 170 -17.59 0.36 -7.80
N ALA A 171 -17.41 -0.97 -7.92
CA ALA A 171 -16.31 -1.71 -7.31
C ALA A 171 -15.05 -1.75 -8.19
N ALA A 172 -15.04 -1.07 -9.34
CA ALA A 172 -13.96 -1.12 -10.32
C ALA A 172 -12.61 -0.77 -9.69
N LEU A 173 -12.57 0.30 -8.88
CA LEU A 173 -11.35 0.72 -8.17
C LEU A 173 -10.68 -0.40 -7.38
N VAL A 174 -11.46 -1.15 -6.59
CA VAL A 174 -10.93 -2.18 -5.68
C VAL A 174 -10.63 -3.51 -6.39
N GLU A 175 -11.25 -3.74 -7.54
CA GLU A 175 -11.04 -4.91 -8.40
C GLU A 175 -9.82 -4.71 -9.32
N GLU A 176 -9.68 -3.53 -9.92
CA GLU A 176 -8.59 -3.16 -10.83
C GLU A 176 -7.26 -2.92 -10.13
N ASN A 177 -7.30 -2.52 -8.84
CA ASN A 177 -6.09 -2.24 -8.05
C ASN A 177 -5.91 -3.21 -6.88
N PRO A 178 -5.80 -4.54 -7.07
CA PRO A 178 -5.89 -5.51 -5.97
C PRO A 178 -4.59 -5.65 -5.14
N LEU A 179 -3.47 -5.10 -5.61
CA LEU A 179 -2.13 -5.37 -5.08
C LEU A 179 -1.70 -4.42 -3.96
N SER A 180 -0.74 -4.85 -3.15
CA SER A 180 -0.09 -4.06 -2.10
C SER A 180 0.70 -2.87 -2.67
N VAL A 181 0.55 -1.68 -2.08
CA VAL A 181 1.38 -0.51 -2.41
C VAL A 181 2.77 -0.57 -1.76
N ALA A 182 2.96 -1.44 -0.77
CA ALA A 182 4.27 -1.64 -0.15
C ALA A 182 5.14 -2.62 -0.93
N THR A 183 4.56 -3.73 -1.40
CA THR A 183 5.34 -4.85 -1.93
C THR A 183 4.89 -5.32 -3.32
N GLY A 184 3.81 -4.78 -3.89
CA GLY A 184 3.22 -5.28 -5.13
C GLY A 184 2.62 -6.69 -5.03
N ARG A 185 2.50 -7.24 -3.82
CA ARG A 185 1.99 -8.62 -3.61
C ARG A 185 0.46 -8.65 -3.63
N SER A 186 -0.09 -9.77 -4.08
CA SER A 186 -1.50 -10.10 -3.93
C SER A 186 -1.81 -10.65 -2.53
N MET A 187 -3.10 -10.68 -2.18
CA MET A 187 -3.58 -11.26 -0.91
C MET A 187 -3.12 -12.72 -0.74
N ASP A 188 -3.18 -13.52 -1.81
CA ASP A 188 -2.79 -14.93 -1.78
C ASP A 188 -1.28 -15.11 -1.59
N GLN A 189 -0.46 -14.23 -2.16
CA GLN A 189 0.99 -14.26 -1.96
C GLN A 189 1.35 -13.95 -0.51
N ILE A 190 0.72 -12.95 0.10
CA ILE A 190 0.91 -12.62 1.52
C ILE A 190 0.43 -13.78 2.41
N ALA A 191 -0.70 -14.41 2.07
CA ALA A 191 -1.24 -15.55 2.79
C ALA A 191 -0.32 -16.79 2.73
N LYS A 192 0.31 -17.05 1.57
CA LYS A 192 1.23 -18.19 1.36
C LYS A 192 2.59 -17.99 2.00
N ASP A 193 3.09 -16.75 2.11
CA ASP A 193 4.36 -16.46 2.78
C ASP A 193 4.36 -16.86 4.27
N ARG A 194 3.19 -17.13 4.86
CA ARG A 194 3.05 -17.74 6.20
C ARG A 194 3.65 -19.15 6.29
N ASP A 195 3.72 -19.89 5.19
CA ASP A 195 4.34 -21.23 5.17
C ASP A 195 5.86 -21.17 5.40
N ARG A 196 6.45 -19.97 5.49
CA ARG A 196 7.88 -19.76 5.74
C ARG A 196 8.25 -19.26 7.13
N VAL A 197 7.34 -19.12 8.11
CA VAL A 197 7.74 -18.68 9.48
C VAL A 197 6.90 -19.28 10.62
N TRP A 198 7.44 -20.31 11.30
CA TRP A 198 7.86 -20.31 12.73
C TRP A 198 7.73 -21.71 13.37
N ASP A 199 8.87 -22.36 13.60
CA ASP A 199 9.03 -23.57 14.42
C ASP A 199 9.73 -23.16 15.73
N SER A 200 9.11 -23.45 16.87
CA SER A 200 9.37 -22.82 18.18
C SER A 200 10.69 -23.21 18.87
N ALA A 201 11.62 -23.85 18.17
CA ALA A 201 12.81 -24.46 18.76
C ALA A 201 14.13 -23.66 18.59
N LYS A 202 14.15 -22.59 17.79
CA LYS A 202 15.37 -21.77 17.60
C LYS A 202 15.04 -20.30 17.71
N GLY A 203 15.42 -19.69 18.83
CA GLY A 203 15.20 -18.29 19.12
C GLY A 203 15.99 -17.35 18.20
N GLU A 204 15.42 -17.06 17.02
CA GLU A 204 15.78 -15.88 16.24
C GLU A 204 14.71 -14.81 16.43
N ILE A 205 15.07 -13.72 17.11
CA ILE A 205 14.23 -12.52 17.23
C ILE A 205 14.19 -11.86 15.83
N PRO A 206 13.03 -11.68 15.19
CA PRO A 206 12.97 -10.92 13.94
C PRO A 206 13.26 -9.44 14.18
N GLY A 207 14.04 -8.90 13.27
CA GLY A 207 14.75 -7.63 13.36
C GLY A 207 13.86 -6.38 13.51
N ASP A 208 14.50 -5.38 14.11
CA ASP A 208 14.11 -3.98 14.21
C ASP A 208 13.40 -3.44 12.93
N PRO A 209 12.17 -2.89 13.06
CA PRO A 209 11.39 -2.35 11.93
C PRO A 209 12.00 -1.09 11.29
N SER A 210 13.10 -0.55 11.82
CA SER A 210 13.84 0.56 11.22
C SER A 210 14.86 0.15 10.15
N LYS A 211 15.08 -1.15 9.94
CA LYS A 211 15.93 -1.64 8.85
C LYS A 211 15.05 -2.27 7.75
N PRO A 212 15.19 -1.84 6.48
CA PRO A 212 14.59 -2.61 5.39
C PRO A 212 15.11 -4.04 5.52
N ALA A 213 14.18 -5.01 5.55
CA ALA A 213 14.54 -6.41 5.56
C ALA A 213 15.58 -6.63 4.47
N ALA A 214 16.75 -7.17 4.84
CA ALA A 214 17.75 -7.55 3.86
C ALA A 214 17.12 -8.63 2.97
N GLN A 215 16.49 -8.20 1.88
CA GLN A 215 16.06 -9.07 0.79
C GLN A 215 17.29 -9.88 0.44
N LYS A 216 17.16 -11.21 0.44
CA LYS A 216 18.23 -12.12 0.02
C LYS A 216 18.67 -11.70 -1.38
N THR A 217 19.75 -10.91 -1.44
CA THR A 217 20.40 -10.54 -2.69
C THR A 217 20.88 -11.84 -3.31
N THR A 218 20.25 -12.28 -4.40
CA THR A 218 20.84 -13.33 -5.22
C THR A 218 22.18 -12.79 -5.70
N ASN A 219 23.27 -13.40 -5.27
CA ASN A 219 24.60 -12.98 -5.72
C ASN A 219 24.70 -13.28 -7.22
N ALA A 220 24.48 -12.27 -8.06
CA ALA A 220 24.49 -12.39 -9.52
C ALA A 220 25.80 -13.00 -10.05
N ALA A 221 26.92 -12.88 -9.31
CA ALA A 221 28.19 -13.51 -9.67
C ALA A 221 28.14 -15.05 -9.63
N ARG A 222 27.12 -15.65 -9.02
CA ARG A 222 26.91 -17.11 -8.99
C ARG A 222 26.07 -17.64 -10.16
N LEU A 223 25.53 -16.77 -11.00
CA LEU A 223 24.79 -17.20 -12.20
C LEU A 223 25.77 -17.80 -13.22
N ALA A 224 25.37 -18.90 -13.85
CA ALA A 224 26.16 -19.52 -14.91
C ALA A 224 26.39 -18.52 -16.06
N GLY A 225 27.65 -18.29 -16.43
CA GLY A 225 28.03 -17.33 -17.47
C GLY A 225 28.18 -15.87 -17.00
N ALA A 226 27.95 -15.57 -15.72
CA ALA A 226 28.16 -14.23 -15.18
C ALA A 226 29.63 -13.80 -15.30
N ARG A 227 29.86 -12.58 -15.79
CA ARG A 227 31.19 -11.97 -15.88
C ARG A 227 31.20 -10.63 -15.16
N LYS A 228 32.19 -10.43 -14.28
CA LYS A 228 32.41 -9.14 -13.62
C LYS A 228 32.82 -8.12 -14.69
N ARG A 229 32.06 -7.03 -14.81
CA ARG A 229 32.34 -5.92 -15.71
C ARG A 229 31.87 -4.61 -15.05
N ALA A 230 32.49 -3.49 -15.44
CA ALA A 230 31.98 -2.18 -15.08
C ALA A 230 30.60 -1.93 -15.71
N MET A 231 29.78 -1.13 -15.04
CA MET A 231 28.49 -0.71 -15.57
C MET A 231 28.68 0.06 -16.88
N PRO A 232 28.04 -0.34 -17.99
CA PRO A 232 28.17 0.40 -19.25
C PRO A 232 27.62 1.82 -19.10
N ASP A 233 28.25 2.80 -19.75
CA ASP A 233 27.75 4.18 -19.76
C ASP A 233 26.43 4.31 -20.53
N ARG A 234 26.31 3.54 -21.62
CA ARG A 234 25.13 3.48 -22.47
C ARG A 234 24.81 2.04 -22.83
N ILE A 235 23.54 1.69 -22.72
CA ILE A 235 22.96 0.47 -23.29
C ILE A 235 21.88 0.91 -24.27
N VAL A 236 21.77 0.21 -25.40
CA VAL A 236 20.68 0.41 -26.35
C VAL A 236 19.53 -0.51 -25.93
N PRO A 237 18.28 -0.02 -25.86
CA PRO A 237 17.14 -0.88 -25.55
C PRO A 237 17.07 -2.09 -26.49
N GLN A 238 16.68 -3.23 -25.94
CA GLN A 238 16.45 -4.46 -26.68
C GLN A 238 15.16 -4.31 -27.50
N LEU A 239 15.30 -3.94 -28.76
CA LEU A 239 14.15 -3.81 -29.66
C LEU A 239 13.61 -5.19 -30.04
N ALA A 240 12.29 -5.27 -30.21
CA ALA A 240 11.65 -6.46 -30.76
C ALA A 240 12.09 -6.67 -32.21
N THR A 241 12.38 -7.92 -32.57
CA THR A 241 12.57 -8.32 -33.97
C THR A 241 11.20 -8.45 -34.60
N LEU A 242 10.96 -7.75 -35.71
CA LEU A 242 9.73 -7.90 -36.47
C LEU A 242 9.70 -9.30 -37.11
N VAL A 243 8.63 -10.04 -36.88
CA VAL A 243 8.36 -11.37 -37.44
C VAL A 243 6.90 -11.41 -37.91
N ASP A 244 6.62 -12.26 -38.90
CA ASP A 244 5.28 -12.37 -39.48
C ASP A 244 4.30 -13.11 -38.54
N GLU A 245 4.80 -14.06 -37.75
CA GLU A 245 4.02 -14.86 -36.81
C GLU A 245 4.72 -14.93 -35.44
N ALA A 246 3.93 -14.98 -34.36
CA ALA A 246 4.46 -15.09 -33.01
C ALA A 246 5.12 -16.47 -32.82
N PRO A 247 6.28 -16.55 -32.16
CA PRO A 247 6.96 -17.83 -31.93
C PRO A 247 6.13 -18.73 -31.00
N GLU A 248 6.04 -20.02 -31.34
CA GLU A 248 5.34 -21.02 -30.54
C GLU A 248 6.30 -21.77 -29.60
N GLY A 249 5.77 -22.38 -28.54
CA GLY A 249 6.53 -23.27 -27.65
C GLY A 249 6.37 -22.94 -26.17
N ALA A 250 6.77 -23.88 -25.30
CA ALA A 250 6.63 -23.73 -23.85
C ALA A 250 7.66 -22.76 -23.24
N GLU A 251 8.69 -22.36 -23.99
CA GLU A 251 9.64 -21.34 -23.55
C GLU A 251 9.13 -19.91 -23.77
N TRP A 252 8.03 -19.73 -24.49
CA TRP A 252 7.48 -18.42 -24.84
C TRP A 252 6.29 -18.06 -23.96
N LEU A 253 6.28 -16.81 -23.49
CA LEU A 253 5.14 -16.17 -22.84
C LEU A 253 4.67 -15.04 -23.75
N HIS A 254 3.36 -14.94 -23.96
CA HIS A 254 2.74 -13.92 -24.79
C HIS A 254 2.02 -12.90 -23.91
N GLU A 255 2.24 -11.62 -24.19
CA GLU A 255 1.59 -10.50 -23.52
C GLU A 255 0.99 -9.57 -24.56
N ILE A 256 -0.14 -8.93 -24.24
CA ILE A 256 -0.73 -7.90 -25.08
C ILE A 256 0.23 -6.71 -25.11
N LYS A 257 0.60 -6.26 -26.31
CA LYS A 257 1.43 -5.07 -26.46
C LYS A 257 0.67 -3.83 -26.00
N TYR A 258 1.18 -3.14 -24.99
CA TYR A 258 0.77 -1.79 -24.65
C TYR A 258 1.59 -0.76 -25.45
N ASP A 259 0.97 0.33 -25.89
CA ASP A 259 1.67 1.47 -26.49
C ASP A 259 2.17 2.38 -25.37
N GLY A 260 3.49 2.57 -25.31
CA GLY A 260 4.14 3.17 -24.16
C GLY A 260 5.46 3.85 -24.50
N TYR A 261 6.19 4.20 -23.44
CA TYR A 261 7.54 4.73 -23.54
C TYR A 261 8.55 3.71 -23.05
N ARG A 262 9.38 3.20 -23.97
CA ARG A 262 10.56 2.42 -23.60
C ARG A 262 11.54 3.24 -22.75
N LEU A 263 11.80 2.76 -21.54
CA LEU A 263 12.70 3.38 -20.57
C LEU A 263 13.76 2.36 -20.10
N LEU A 264 14.98 2.84 -19.92
CA LEU A 264 16.06 2.15 -19.22
C LEU A 264 16.11 2.66 -17.78
N ALA A 265 15.81 1.81 -16.81
CA ALA A 265 16.09 2.08 -15.42
C ALA A 265 17.55 1.74 -15.12
N ARG A 266 18.39 2.78 -15.02
CA ARG A 266 19.79 2.69 -14.59
C ARG A 266 19.87 2.86 -13.09
N ILE A 267 20.26 1.81 -12.37
CA ILE A 267 20.55 1.87 -10.93
C ILE A 267 22.06 1.90 -10.76
N ASP A 268 22.56 2.93 -10.09
CA ASP A 268 23.99 3.12 -9.82
C ASP A 268 24.15 3.54 -8.36
N LYS A 269 24.85 2.72 -7.57
CA LYS A 269 24.95 2.88 -6.11
C LYS A 269 23.57 3.03 -5.44
N GLY A 270 22.60 2.21 -5.88
CA GLY A 270 21.22 2.23 -5.39
C GLY A 270 20.40 3.46 -5.84
N LYS A 271 20.95 4.36 -6.66
CA LYS A 271 20.23 5.54 -7.16
C LYS A 271 19.70 5.26 -8.57
N PRO A 272 18.36 5.25 -8.77
CA PRO A 272 17.78 5.02 -10.08
C PRO A 272 17.77 6.30 -10.91
N ARG A 273 17.99 6.13 -12.21
CA ARG A 273 17.63 7.09 -13.25
C ARG A 273 16.80 6.40 -14.31
N LEU A 274 15.73 7.04 -14.76
CA LEU A 274 14.85 6.56 -15.83
C LEU A 274 15.24 7.26 -17.12
N ILE A 275 15.89 6.54 -18.03
CA ILE A 275 16.46 7.11 -19.25
C ILE A 275 15.64 6.66 -20.45
N THR A 276 15.16 7.61 -21.26
CA THR A 276 14.44 7.28 -22.51
C THR A 276 15.36 6.65 -23.55
N ARG A 277 14.76 6.05 -24.59
CA ARG A 277 15.47 5.56 -25.78
C ARG A 277 16.46 6.58 -26.36
N ASN A 278 16.14 7.88 -26.29
CA ASN A 278 16.96 8.96 -26.81
C ASN A 278 17.95 9.55 -25.78
N GLY A 279 18.04 8.97 -24.59
CA GLY A 279 19.00 9.37 -23.56
C GLY A 279 18.53 10.47 -22.61
N LEU A 280 17.23 10.83 -22.62
CA LEU A 280 16.70 11.85 -21.72
C LEU A 280 16.42 11.27 -20.34
N ASP A 281 16.79 12.00 -19.29
CA ASP A 281 16.45 11.64 -17.91
C ASP A 281 15.02 12.08 -17.57
N TRP A 282 14.14 11.10 -17.35
CA TRP A 282 12.73 11.25 -17.00
C TRP A 282 12.44 10.85 -15.55
N THR A 283 13.46 10.71 -14.70
CA THR A 283 13.31 10.28 -13.30
C THR A 283 12.31 11.15 -12.53
N ALA A 284 12.38 12.47 -12.73
CA ALA A 284 11.48 13.41 -12.07
C ALA A 284 10.03 13.35 -12.58
N LYS A 285 9.81 12.84 -13.81
CA LYS A 285 8.46 12.66 -14.37
C LYS A 285 7.75 11.45 -13.79
N PHE A 286 8.50 10.45 -13.32
CA PHE A 286 7.95 9.21 -12.76
C PHE A 286 8.53 8.93 -11.36
N PRO A 287 8.22 9.77 -10.36
CA PRO A 287 8.80 9.66 -9.02
C PRO A 287 8.39 8.36 -8.31
N ALA A 288 7.18 7.85 -8.56
CA ALA A 288 6.74 6.55 -8.02
C ALA A 288 7.60 5.39 -8.56
N LEU A 289 7.83 5.35 -9.88
CA LEU A 289 8.67 4.33 -10.51
C LEU A 289 10.13 4.45 -10.06
N ALA A 290 10.65 5.68 -9.94
CA ALA A 290 11.98 5.91 -9.40
C ALA A 290 12.11 5.37 -7.96
N ARG A 291 11.13 5.62 -7.08
CA ARG A 291 11.12 5.05 -5.72
C ARG A 291 11.07 3.52 -5.73
N ALA A 292 10.25 2.94 -6.60
CA ALA A 292 10.17 1.48 -6.76
C ALA A 292 11.52 0.88 -7.20
N MET A 293 12.18 1.48 -8.19
CA MET A 293 13.52 1.05 -8.65
C MET A 293 14.59 1.19 -7.56
N ALA A 294 14.52 2.24 -6.73
CA ALA A 294 15.42 2.42 -5.58
C ALA A 294 15.24 1.35 -4.49
N GLY A 295 14.05 0.74 -4.41
CA GLY A 295 13.75 -0.33 -3.46
C GLY A 295 14.24 -1.72 -3.89
N LEU A 296 14.77 -1.88 -5.11
CA LEU A 296 15.29 -3.16 -5.56
C LEU A 296 16.56 -3.54 -4.78
N PRO A 297 16.75 -4.84 -4.45
CA PRO A 297 17.88 -5.31 -3.66
C PRO A 297 19.14 -5.45 -4.52
N VAL A 298 19.54 -4.37 -5.20
CA VAL A 298 20.69 -4.31 -6.11
C VAL A 298 21.44 -2.99 -5.92
N GLU A 299 22.78 -3.06 -5.88
CA GLU A 299 23.60 -1.85 -5.86
C GLU A 299 23.72 -1.22 -7.25
N THR A 300 23.75 -2.05 -8.30
CA THR A 300 23.91 -1.63 -9.69
C THR A 300 23.13 -2.56 -10.60
N ALA A 301 22.32 -1.98 -11.49
CA ALA A 301 21.55 -2.74 -12.47
C ALA A 301 21.18 -1.87 -13.68
N MET A 302 21.01 -2.49 -14.83
CA MET A 302 20.28 -1.92 -15.96
C MET A 302 19.04 -2.77 -16.19
N ILE A 303 17.88 -2.13 -16.21
CA ILE A 303 16.60 -2.79 -16.50
C ILE A 303 15.99 -2.06 -17.69
N ASP A 304 15.60 -2.82 -18.71
CA ASP A 304 14.94 -2.30 -19.91
C ASP A 304 13.48 -2.74 -19.89
N GLY A 305 12.56 -1.79 -20.11
CA GLY A 305 11.14 -2.05 -20.09
C GLY A 305 10.33 -1.00 -20.83
N GLU A 306 9.08 -1.35 -21.10
CA GLU A 306 8.06 -0.42 -21.59
C GLU A 306 7.25 0.08 -20.39
N LEU A 307 6.93 1.37 -20.38
CA LEU A 307 5.96 1.98 -19.46
C LEU A 307 4.69 2.36 -20.24
#